data_AF-A0A917HLB7-F1
#
_entry.id   AF-A0A917HLB7-F1
#
_cell.length_a   1.000
_cell.length_b   1.000
_cell.length_c   1.000
_cell.angle_alpha   90.00
_cell.angle_beta   90.00
_cell.angle_gamma   90.00
#
_symmetry.space_group_name_H-M   'P 1'
#
loop_
_entity.id
_entity.type
_entity.pdbx_description
1 polymer ?
#
loop_
_entity_poly.entity_id
_entity_poly.type
_entity_poly.pdbx_seq_one_letter_code
_entity_poly.pdbx_strand_id
1 'polypeptide(L)' 'MDNNHREYRTGQGVPKNGEYICQSGKTVTFNENEEFPVCPVSGEETGWQHKDVKE' A
#
# COMPACT_ATOMS: atom_id res chain seq x y z
N MET A 1 -7.37 9.07 -19.07
CA MET A 1 -6.80 9.93 -18.01
C MET A 1 -6.84 9.10 -16.75
N ASP A 2 -5.84 8.24 -16.58
CA ASP A 2 -5.95 7.15 -15.62
C ASP A 2 -4.99 7.46 -14.49
N ASN A 3 -5.40 8.44 -13.69
CA ASN A 3 -4.79 8.73 -12.39
C ASN A 3 -5.14 7.58 -11.45
N ASN A 4 -4.53 6.40 -11.67
CA ASN A 4 -4.63 5.25 -10.78
C ASN A 4 -3.73 5.46 -9.55
N HIS A 5 -3.85 6.63 -8.91
CA HIS A 5 -3.36 6.83 -7.55
C HIS A 5 -4.38 6.18 -6.62
N ARG A 6 -4.39 4.85 -6.57
CA ARG A 6 -5.17 4.12 -5.56
C ARG A 6 -4.38 4.17 -4.26
N GLU A 7 -4.86 5.03 -3.38
CA GLU A 7 -4.52 5.01 -1.96
C GLU A 7 -5.40 3.94 -1.28
N TYR A 8 -4.76 3.01 -0.61
CA TYR A 8 -5.37 1.92 0.15
C TYR A 8 -5.26 2.23 1.65
N ARG A 9 -6.13 1.65 2.46
CA ARG A 9 -6.06 1.80 3.92
C ARG A 9 -5.66 0.50 4.59
N THR A 10 -5.16 0.60 5.83
CA THR A 10 -5.00 -0.57 6.70
C THR A 10 -6.30 -1.38 6.80
N GLY A 11 -6.18 -2.70 6.78
CA GLY A 11 -7.29 -3.66 6.76
C GLY A 11 -7.96 -3.82 5.39
N GLN A 12 -7.54 -3.07 4.37
CA GLN A 12 -8.05 -3.25 3.03
C GLN A 12 -7.34 -4.42 2.35
N GLY A 13 -8.08 -5.20 1.55
CA GLY A 13 -7.50 -6.26 0.74
C GLY A 13 -6.57 -5.70 -0.33
N VAL A 14 -5.37 -6.26 -0.42
CA VAL A 14 -4.34 -5.94 -1.39
C VAL A 14 -4.83 -6.42 -2.77
N PRO A 15 -5.08 -5.51 -3.71
CA PRO A 15 -5.68 -5.88 -5.00
C PRO A 15 -4.69 -6.53 -5.95
N LYS A 16 -3.38 -6.28 -5.77
CA LYS A 16 -2.32 -6.83 -6.61
C LYS A 16 -1.03 -6.92 -5.81
N ASN A 17 -0.25 -7.97 -6.05
CA ASN A 17 1.07 -8.08 -5.46
C ASN A 17 1.99 -6.96 -5.99
N GLY A 18 2.77 -6.35 -5.10
CA GLY A 18 3.61 -5.22 -5.46
C GLY A 18 4.26 -4.56 -4.25
N GLU A 19 5.10 -3.56 -4.52
CA GLU A 19 5.63 -2.69 -3.47
C GLU A 19 4.60 -1.59 -3.17
N TYR A 20 4.32 -1.39 -1.90
CA TYR A 20 3.45 -0.32 -1.43
C TYR A 20 4.19 0.53 -0.40
N ILE A 21 4.00 1.83 -0.47
CA ILE A 21 4.60 2.79 0.44
C ILE A 21 3.53 3.31 1.39
N CYS A 22 3.78 3.23 2.69
CA CYS A 22 2.90 3.84 3.67
C CYS A 22 3.11 5.36 3.74
N GLN A 23 2.20 6.08 4.39
CA GLN A 23 2.26 7.54 4.54
C GLN A 23 3.54 8.04 5.23
N SER A 24 4.20 7.20 6.04
CA SER A 24 5.51 7.49 6.66
C SER A 24 6.70 7.37 5.70
N GLY A 25 6.48 6.95 4.45
CA GLY A 25 7.52 6.76 3.44
C GLY A 25 8.20 5.39 3.49
N LYS A 26 7.67 4.43 4.27
CA LYS A 26 8.23 3.08 4.33
C LYS A 26 7.57 2.16 3.31
N THR A 27 8.40 1.54 2.49
CA THR A 27 7.97 0.58 1.46
C THR A 27 7.88 -0.84 2.03
N VAL A 28 6.81 -1.54 1.71
CA VAL A 28 6.56 -2.93 2.08
C VAL A 28 5.99 -3.65 0.86
N THR A 29 6.48 -4.86 0.60
CA THR A 29 5.96 -5.71 -0.47
C THR A 29 4.77 -6.49 0.06
N PHE A 30 3.62 -6.37 -0.61
CA PHE A 30 2.42 -7.13 -0.30
C PHE A 30 2.10 -8.11 -1.40
N ASN A 31 1.42 -9.19 -1.02
CA ASN A 31 0.89 -10.17 -1.96
C ASN A 31 -0.57 -9.86 -2.30
N GLU A 32 -1.00 -10.26 -3.49
CA GLU A 32 -2.41 -10.19 -3.88
C GLU A 32 -3.25 -11.05 -2.94
N ASN A 33 -4.42 -10.55 -2.52
CA ASN A 33 -5.31 -11.15 -1.52
C ASN A 33 -4.80 -11.10 -0.07
N GLU A 34 -3.68 -10.44 0.20
CA GLU A 34 -3.26 -10.12 1.57
C GLU A 34 -4.02 -8.90 2.11
N GLU A 35 -3.93 -8.62 3.41
CA GLU A 35 -4.51 -7.41 4.01
C GLU A 35 -3.42 -6.40 4.32
N PHE A 36 -3.66 -5.12 4.05
CA PHE A 36 -2.72 -4.06 4.41
C PHE A 36 -2.62 -3.95 5.95
N PRO A 37 -1.44 -4.14 6.56
CA PRO A 37 -1.26 -3.96 8.00
C PRO A 37 -1.24 -2.48 8.38
N VAL A 38 -1.20 -2.21 9.68
CA VAL A 38 -0.88 -0.87 10.21
C VAL A 38 0.52 -0.44 9.78
N CYS A 39 0.80 0.87 9.82
CA CYS A 39 2.14 1.37 9.51
C CYS A 39 3.15 0.70 10.44
N PRO A 40 4.18 0.00 9.93
CA PRO A 40 5.18 -0.62 10.80
C PRO A 40 6.10 0.41 11.48
N VAL A 41 5.95 1.70 11.16
CA VAL A 41 6.68 2.80 11.81
C VAL A 41 5.90 3.34 13.00
N SER A 42 4.62 3.70 12.80
CA SER A 42 3.79 4.31 13.85
C SER A 42 2.96 3.30 14.63
N GLY A 43 2.69 2.12 14.07
CA GLY A 43 1.76 1.12 14.62
C GLY A 43 0.29 1.47 14.46
N GLU A 44 -0.03 2.53 13.70
CA GLU A 44 -1.37 3.08 13.53
C GLU A 44 -1.90 2.85 12.11
N GLU A 45 -3.21 3.01 11.94
CA GLU A 45 -3.87 2.98 10.62
C GLU A 45 -3.22 3.99 9.69
N THR A 46 -2.87 3.55 8.48
CA THR A 46 -2.16 4.39 7.51
C THR A 46 -2.67 4.19 6.11
N GLY A 47 -2.41 5.19 5.27
CA GLY A 47 -2.57 5.09 3.83
C GLY A 47 -1.39 4.32 3.22
N TRP A 48 -1.69 3.34 2.39
CA TRP A 48 -0.77 2.60 1.56
C TRP A 48 -0.93 3.03 0.11
N GLN A 49 0.15 3.35 -0.55
CA GLN A 49 0.14 3.76 -1.95
C GLN A 49 0.91 2.75 -2.76
N HIS A 50 0.33 2.23 -3.84
CA HIS A 50 1.08 1.35 -4.72
C HIS A 50 2.22 2.13 -5.34
N LYS A 51 3.45 1.62 -5.18
CA LYS A 51 4.62 2.15 -5.86
C LYS A 51 4.53 1.66 -7.30
N ASP A 52 3.73 2.37 -8.09
CA ASP A 52 3.50 2.06 -9.49
C ASP A 52 4.83 2.23 -10.24
N VAL A 53 5.55 1.12 -10.43
CA VAL A 53 6.74 1.08 -11.26
C VAL A 53 6.21 1.12 -12.68
N LYS A 54 6.22 2.30 -13.31
CA LYS A 54 6.06 2.39 -14.76
C LYS A 54 7.17 1.55 -15.39
N GLU A 55 6.83 0.39 -15.92
CA GLU A 55 7.63 -0.32 -16.92
C GLU A 55 7.51 0.38 -18.29
#